data_AF-A0A162CEQ4-F1
#
_entry.id   AF-A0A162CEQ4-F1
#
_cell.length_a   1.000
_cell.length_b   1.000
_cell.length_c   1.000
_cell.angle_alpha   90.00
_cell.angle_beta   90.00
_cell.angle_gamma   90.00
#
_symmetry.space_group_name_H-M   'P 1'
#
loop_
_entity.id
_entity.type
_entity.pdbx_description
1 polymer ?
#
loop_
_entity_poly.entity_id
_entity_poly.type
_entity_poly.pdbx_seq_one_letter_code
_entity_poly.pdbx_strand_id
1 'polypeptide(L)' 'MLLSSEMKGFFLFKAMLLLGLCGAAYAGSVTVEGMDREITINQAQSKVPQGKKVTDTSCTTIEVRLDPRYRCTVIWE' A
#
# COMPACT_ATOMS: atom_id res chain seq x y z
N MET A 1 44.01 -22.66 -20.75
CA MET A 1 43.33 -22.12 -19.55
C MET A 1 42.38 -20.99 -19.97
N LEU A 2 41.30 -21.27 -20.71
CA LEU A 2 40.34 -20.24 -21.16
C LEU A 2 38.90 -20.79 -21.18
N LEU A 3 38.55 -21.69 -20.24
CA LEU A 3 37.21 -22.31 -20.17
C LEU A 3 36.62 -22.37 -18.75
N SER A 4 37.10 -21.55 -17.81
CA SER A 4 36.54 -21.50 -16.44
C SER A 4 35.90 -20.17 -16.03
N SER A 5 35.93 -19.15 -16.90
CA SER A 5 35.42 -17.80 -16.58
C SER A 5 33.95 -17.57 -16.95
N GLU A 6 33.38 -18.39 -17.83
CA GLU A 6 32.00 -18.23 -18.35
C GLU A 6 30.95 -18.74 -17.35
N MET A 7 31.29 -19.78 -16.58
CA MET A 7 30.34 -20.51 -15.72
C MET A 7 30.01 -19.77 -14.42
N LYS A 8 30.92 -18.93 -13.93
CA LYS A 8 30.73 -18.12 -12.71
C LYS A 8 29.79 -16.94 -12.93
N GLY A 9 29.86 -16.31 -14.11
CA GLY A 9 29.00 -15.18 -14.46
C GLY A 9 27.53 -15.56 -14.55
N PHE A 10 27.24 -16.75 -15.11
CA PHE A 10 25.88 -17.24 -15.25
C PHE A 10 25.21 -17.59 -13.90
N PHE A 11 26.01 -18.06 -12.93
CA PHE A 11 25.53 -18.40 -11.60
C PHE A 11 25.15 -17.16 -10.78
N LEU A 12 25.89 -16.06 -10.94
CA LEU A 12 25.62 -14.79 -10.27
C LEU A 12 24.33 -14.12 -10.79
N PHE A 13 24.03 -14.25 -12.09
CA PHE A 13 22.85 -13.63 -12.69
C PHE A 13 21.53 -14.26 -12.21
N LYS A 14 21.52 -15.57 -11.92
CA LYS A 14 20.33 -16.26 -11.40
C LYS A 14 20.03 -15.93 -9.94
N ALA A 15 21.04 -15.64 -9.13
CA ALA A 15 20.85 -15.28 -7.72
C ALA A 15 20.14 -13.93 -7.54
N MET A 16 20.29 -13.01 -8.50
CA MET A 16 19.71 -11.66 -8.40
C MET A 16 18.21 -11.61 -8.70
N LEU A 17 17.68 -12.59 -9.46
CA LEU A 17 16.25 -12.62 -9.82
C LEU A 17 15.33 -13.00 -8.64
N LEU A 18 15.87 -13.63 -7.59
CA LEU A 18 15.09 -14.12 -6.45
C LEU A 18 14.86 -13.07 -5.34
N LEU A 19 15.50 -11.90 -5.43
CA LEU A 19 15.36 -10.82 -4.43
C LEU A 19 14.26 -9.81 -4.80
N GLY A 20 13.63 -9.95 -5.97
CA GLY A 20 12.67 -8.98 -6.53
C GLY A 20 11.21 -9.15 -6.13
N LEU A 21 10.84 -10.22 -5.40
CA LEU A 21 9.50 -10.30 -4.78
C LEU A 21 9.49 -9.45 -3.52
N CYS A 22 9.58 -8.13 -3.71
CA CYS A 22 9.14 -7.16 -2.71
C CYS A 22 7.70 -7.53 -2.35
N GLY A 23 7.52 -8.09 -1.14
CA GLY A 23 6.22 -8.33 -0.57
C GLY A 23 5.41 -7.05 -0.68
N ALA A 24 4.28 -7.12 -1.39
CA ALA A 24 3.28 -6.08 -1.34
C ALA A 24 2.83 -6.00 0.12
N ALA A 25 3.33 -4.99 0.85
CA ALA A 25 2.82 -4.63 2.15
C ALA A 25 1.39 -4.12 1.93
N TYR A 26 0.44 -5.03 1.80
CA TYR A 26 -0.98 -4.73 1.95
C TYR A 26 -1.17 -4.41 3.43
N ALA A 27 -0.82 -3.17 3.82
CA ALA A 27 -1.33 -2.61 5.04
C ALA A 27 -2.84 -2.77 4.94
N GLY A 28 -3.46 -3.56 5.83
CA GLY A 28 -4.90 -3.80 5.88
C GLY A 28 -5.66 -2.54 6.26
N SER A 29 -5.19 -1.36 5.83
CA SER A 29 -5.78 -0.07 6.08
C SER A 29 -5.36 0.96 5.04
N VAL A 30 -6.22 1.94 4.84
CA VAL A 30 -5.95 3.13 4.03
C VAL A 30 -6.46 4.34 4.76
N THR A 31 -5.65 5.39 4.81
CA THR A 31 -6.04 6.68 5.38
C THR A 31 -6.07 7.72 4.28
N VAL A 32 -7.15 8.51 4.22
CA VAL A 32 -7.32 9.63 3.28
C VAL A 32 -7.84 10.86 4.02
N GLU A 33 -7.58 12.03 3.45
CA GLU A 33 -8.04 13.30 3.99
C GLU A 33 -8.87 14.06 2.96
N GLY A 34 -9.94 14.73 3.42
CA GLY A 34 -10.79 15.55 2.57
C GLY A 34 -11.60 16.57 3.35
N MET A 35 -12.36 17.40 2.62
CA MET A 35 -13.17 18.48 3.21
C MET A 35 -14.59 18.04 3.58
N ASP A 36 -15.09 16.98 2.93
CA ASP A 36 -16.41 16.42 3.20
C ASP A 36 -16.25 14.99 3.73
N ARG A 37 -16.93 14.68 4.84
CA ARG A 37 -16.78 13.41 5.54
C ARG A 37 -17.17 12.22 4.68
N GLU A 38 -18.32 12.27 4.01
CA GLU A 38 -18.85 11.14 3.25
C GLU A 38 -18.05 10.90 1.97
N ILE A 39 -17.67 11.97 1.27
CA ILE A 39 -16.80 11.88 0.11
C ILE A 39 -15.45 11.27 0.52
N THR A 40 -14.90 11.68 1.66
CA THR A 40 -13.63 11.16 2.19
C THR A 40 -13.73 9.68 2.55
N ILE A 41 -14.85 9.23 3.15
CA ILE A 41 -15.11 7.80 3.41
C ILE A 41 -15.17 7.01 2.11
N ASN A 42 -15.94 7.48 1.13
CA ASN A 42 -16.09 6.81 -0.16
C ASN A 42 -14.74 6.71 -0.90
N GLN A 43 -13.91 7.75 -0.81
CA GLN A 43 -12.54 7.75 -1.36
C GLN A 43 -11.60 6.76 -0.64
N ALA A 44 -11.77 6.55 0.67
CA ALA A 44 -11.02 5.51 1.38
C ALA A 44 -11.50 4.12 0.97
N GLN A 45 -12.81 3.90 0.95
CA GLN A 45 -13.42 2.63 0.56
C GLN A 45 -13.09 2.24 -0.88
N SER A 46 -13.01 3.20 -1.81
CA SER A 46 -12.64 2.93 -3.20
C SER A 46 -11.20 2.46 -3.37
N LYS A 47 -10.36 2.58 -2.34
CA LYS A 47 -8.97 2.09 -2.32
C LYS A 47 -8.84 0.70 -1.70
N VAL A 48 -9.92 0.14 -1.14
CA VAL A 48 -9.93 -1.22 -0.62
C VAL A 48 -9.79 -2.19 -1.81
N PRO A 49 -8.82 -3.13 -1.77
CA PRO A 49 -8.65 -4.10 -2.86
C PRO A 49 -9.90 -4.96 -3.06
N GLN A 50 -10.15 -5.36 -4.29
CA GLN A 50 -11.27 -6.27 -4.60
C GLN A 50 -11.14 -7.58 -3.82
N GLY A 51 -12.27 -8.10 -3.33
CA GLY A 51 -12.34 -9.33 -2.54
C GLY A 51 -11.93 -9.17 -1.07
N LYS A 52 -11.49 -7.98 -0.64
CA LYS A 52 -11.25 -7.68 0.78
C LYS A 52 -12.52 -7.22 1.47
N LYS A 53 -12.67 -7.57 2.75
CA LYS A 53 -13.82 -7.17 3.56
C LYS A 53 -13.40 -6.02 4.47
N VAL A 54 -14.11 -4.89 4.37
CA VAL A 54 -13.95 -3.79 5.32
C VAL A 54 -14.36 -4.28 6.71
N THR A 55 -13.47 -4.12 7.68
CA THR A 55 -13.67 -4.51 9.09
C THR A 55 -13.84 -3.31 10.01
N ASP A 56 -13.26 -2.16 9.66
CA ASP A 56 -13.44 -0.91 10.40
C ASP A 56 -13.43 0.30 9.47
N THR A 57 -14.13 1.36 9.86
CA THR A 57 -14.07 2.67 9.21
C THR A 57 -14.17 3.74 10.29
N SER A 58 -13.12 4.53 10.44
CA SER A 58 -13.04 5.59 11.44
C SER A 58 -12.70 6.91 10.78
N CYS A 59 -13.32 8.00 11.24
CA CYS A 59 -13.02 9.34 10.74
C CYS A 59 -12.87 10.30 11.90
N THR A 60 -11.74 11.00 11.92
CA THR A 60 -11.48 12.09 12.86
C THR A 60 -11.56 13.43 12.13
N THR A 61 -12.06 14.45 12.83
CA THR A 61 -12.01 15.83 12.36
C THR A 61 -10.66 16.41 12.76
N ILE A 62 -9.94 16.95 11.79
CA ILE A 62 -8.70 17.69 11.97
C ILE A 62 -9.02 19.16 11.77
N GLU A 63 -8.84 19.95 12.81
CA GLU A 63 -8.98 21.40 12.71
C GLU A 63 -7.77 21.98 11.99
N VAL A 64 -7.97 22.44 10.75
CA VAL A 64 -6.95 23.16 9.99
C VAL A 64 -7.35 24.64 9.96
N ARG A 65 -6.95 25.37 11.01
CA ARG A 65 -7.34 26.77 11.29
C ARG A 65 -8.85 26.98 11.39
N LEU A 66 -9.50 27.27 10.25
CA LEU A 66 -10.92 27.64 10.15
C LEU A 66 -11.72 26.65 9.31
N ASP A 67 -11.06 25.74 8.59
CA ASP A 67 -11.70 24.76 7.73
C ASP A 67 -11.50 23.36 8.33
N PRO A 68 -12.56 22.71 8.84
CA PRO A 68 -12.45 21.35 9.34
C PRO A 68 -12.12 20.43 8.17
N ARG A 69 -11.09 19.59 8.35
CA ARG A 69 -10.79 18.48 7.45
C ARG A 69 -11.16 17.18 8.11
N TYR A 70 -11.51 16.18 7.32
CA TYR A 70 -11.76 14.83 7.80
C TYR A 70 -10.60 13.95 7.39
N ARG A 71 -10.02 13.25 8.36
CA ARG A 71 -9.09 12.15 8.11
C ARG A 71 -9.82 10.84 8.38
N CYS A 72 -10.08 10.09 7.33
CA CYS A 72 -10.77 8.81 7.41
C CYS A 72 -9.81 7.66 7.15
N THR A 73 -9.87 6.66 8.00
CA THR A 73 -9.14 5.39 7.87
C THR A 73 -10.14 4.27 7.69
N VAL A 74 -9.94 3.45 6.67
CA VAL A 74 -10.69 2.21 6.43
C VAL A 74 -9.73 1.05 6.64
N ILE A 75 -10.14 0.04 7.41
CA ILE A 75 -9.38 -1.19 7.70
C ILE A 75 -10.08 -2.37 7.01
N TRP A 76 -9.32 -3.32 6.49
CA TRP A 76 -9.84 -4.51 5.84
C TRP A 76 -9.00 -5.75 6.12
N GLU A 77 -9.64 -6.91 5.93
CA GLU A 77 -9.03 -8.26 5.99
C GLU A 77 -9.16 -8.99 4.66
#